data_AF-A0A381IB63-F1
#
_entry.id   AF-A0A381IB63-F1
#
_cell.length_a   1.000
_cell.length_b   1.000
_cell.length_c   1.000
_cell.angle_alpha   90.00
_cell.angle_beta   90.00
_cell.angle_gamma   90.00
#
_symmetry.space_group_name_H-M   'P 1'
#
loop_
_entity.id
_entity.type
_entity.pdbx_description
1 polymer ?
#
loop_
_entity_poly.entity_id
_entity_poly.type
_entity_poly.pdbx_seq_one_letter_code
_entity_poly.pdbx_strand_id
1 'polypeptide(L)'
;MKLWAERTTRVSRLGKEKKRSVLIVLAALVLIMGGFTYFFNSKFLYNGKIAKNVYIEGVNVSDMTKAEALKAITDKYTPEDLNLAYDGKKYTISPKDIDLKYDTEDVVKDAYESTKKGSYFQNLKKYIDIRVNKANMKIKAEYDEAKLSSKVSSIADSINVKMKNASISVGSGGLSYTDSVVGREFDLAANKESIYNMIKNKEHKTLELKVKSSKTRYNN
;
A
#
# COMPACT_ATOMS: atom_id res chain seq x y z
N MET A 1 43.07 -42.64 62.54
CA MET A 1 43.24 -41.46 61.66
C MET A 1 42.88 -41.71 60.18
N LYS A 2 43.25 -42.84 59.54
CA LYS A 2 42.97 -43.09 58.11
C LYS A 2 41.49 -43.04 57.69
N LEU A 3 40.58 -43.64 58.49
CA LEU A 3 39.14 -43.68 58.17
C LEU A 3 38.44 -42.30 58.17
N TRP A 4 38.97 -41.33 58.93
CA TRP A 4 38.42 -39.97 58.98
C TRP A 4 38.88 -39.12 57.78
N ALA A 5 40.12 -39.29 57.31
CA ALA A 5 40.64 -38.62 56.11
C ALA A 5 40.00 -39.15 54.80
N GLU A 6 39.67 -40.45 54.74
CA GLU A 6 38.93 -41.04 53.61
C GLU A 6 37.49 -40.54 53.51
N ARG A 7 36.84 -40.26 54.65
CA ARG A 7 35.43 -39.83 54.68
C ARG A 7 35.30 -38.37 54.22
N THR A 8 36.21 -37.48 54.61
CA THR A 8 36.23 -36.07 54.17
C THR A 8 36.62 -35.90 52.70
N THR A 9 37.52 -36.75 52.18
CA THR A 9 37.88 -36.79 50.75
C THR A 9 36.75 -37.34 49.88
N ARG A 10 35.98 -38.34 50.35
CA ARG A 10 34.80 -38.85 49.63
C ARG A 10 33.67 -37.81 49.52
N VAL A 11 33.36 -37.10 50.61
CA VAL A 11 32.29 -36.07 50.63
C VAL A 11 32.65 -34.85 49.77
N SER A 12 33.90 -34.38 49.85
CA SER A 12 34.38 -33.27 49.01
C SER A 12 34.45 -33.62 47.53
N ARG A 13 34.80 -34.88 47.19
CA ARG A 13 34.79 -35.40 45.82
C ARG A 13 33.37 -35.51 45.25
N LEU A 14 32.41 -36.05 46.01
CA LEU A 14 30.99 -36.12 45.61
C LEU A 14 30.38 -34.73 45.32
N GLY A 15 30.72 -33.72 46.11
CA GLY A 15 30.29 -32.33 45.86
C GLY A 15 30.90 -31.72 44.59
N LYS A 16 32.16 -32.05 44.27
CA LYS A 16 32.83 -31.62 43.03
C LYS A 16 32.27 -32.35 41.80
N GLU A 17 31.99 -33.65 41.89
CA GLU A 17 31.37 -34.43 40.80
C GLU A 17 29.94 -33.94 40.50
N LYS A 18 29.11 -33.70 41.53
CA LYS A 18 27.76 -33.11 41.31
C LYS A 18 27.83 -31.73 40.66
N LYS A 19 28.75 -30.85 41.08
CA LYS A 19 28.97 -29.54 40.44
C LYS A 19 29.43 -29.70 38.98
N ARG A 20 30.31 -30.66 38.69
CA ARG A 20 30.77 -30.98 37.34
C ARG A 20 29.63 -31.52 36.46
N SER A 21 28.78 -32.41 36.98
CA SER A 21 27.59 -32.90 36.27
C SER A 21 26.60 -31.78 35.97
N VAL A 22 26.35 -30.88 36.93
CA VAL A 22 25.49 -29.70 36.71
C VAL A 22 26.07 -28.78 35.63
N LEU A 23 27.39 -28.54 35.63
CA LEU A 23 28.07 -27.77 34.58
C LEU A 23 27.97 -28.44 33.21
N ILE A 24 28.11 -29.76 33.13
CA ILE A 24 27.96 -30.52 31.87
C ILE A 24 26.52 -30.44 31.35
N VAL A 25 25.52 -30.58 32.22
CA VAL A 25 24.11 -30.45 31.84
C VAL A 25 23.80 -29.03 31.37
N LEU A 26 24.28 -28.01 32.07
CA LEU A 26 24.15 -26.61 31.65
C LEU A 26 24.82 -26.35 30.30
N ALA A 27 26.04 -26.86 30.10
CA ALA A 27 26.75 -26.73 28.83
C ALA A 27 26.01 -27.44 27.68
N ALA A 28 25.48 -28.64 27.92
CA ALA A 28 24.64 -29.36 26.95
C ALA A 28 23.35 -28.58 26.62
N LEU A 29 22.70 -27.98 27.61
CA LEU A 29 21.50 -27.15 27.42
C LEU A 29 21.79 -25.91 26.57
N VAL A 30 22.93 -25.25 26.81
CA VAL A 30 23.38 -24.10 26.00
C VAL A 30 23.67 -24.53 24.56
N LEU A 31 24.31 -25.69 24.36
CA LEU A 31 24.57 -26.23 23.02
C LEU A 31 23.26 -26.58 22.28
N ILE A 32 22.28 -27.18 22.96
CA ILE A 32 20.96 -27.47 22.38
C ILE A 32 20.23 -26.18 22.03
N MET A 33 20.23 -25.18 22.92
CA MET A 33 19.63 -23.86 22.63
C MET A 33 20.34 -23.15 21.48
N GLY A 34 21.68 -23.23 21.41
CA GLY A 34 22.47 -22.70 20.29
C GLY A 34 22.12 -23.37 18.96
N GLY A 35 22.04 -24.70 18.95
CA GLY A 35 21.65 -25.47 17.77
C GLY A 35 20.21 -25.18 17.32
N PHE A 36 19.27 -25.11 18.27
CA PHE A 36 17.87 -24.77 18.00
C PHE A 36 17.72 -23.35 17.47
N THR A 37 18.40 -22.37 18.07
CA THR A 37 18.35 -20.98 17.60
C THR A 37 18.97 -20.83 16.22
N TYR A 38 20.09 -21.51 15.93
CA TYR A 38 20.69 -21.54 14.59
C TYR A 38 19.74 -22.15 13.54
N PHE A 39 19.17 -23.32 13.84
CA PHE A 39 18.22 -24.00 12.96
C PHE A 39 16.96 -23.15 12.71
N PHE A 40 16.39 -22.58 13.77
CA PHE A 40 15.22 -21.72 13.69
C PHE A 40 15.50 -20.44 12.88
N ASN A 41 16.67 -19.82 13.09
CA ASN A 41 17.10 -18.65 12.33
C ASN A 41 17.22 -18.96 10.85
N SER A 42 17.98 -19.98 10.48
CA SER A 42 18.21 -20.33 9.07
C SER A 42 16.93 -20.75 8.35
N LYS A 43 15.99 -21.39 9.06
CA LYS A 43 14.77 -21.93 8.44
C LYS A 43 13.61 -20.95 8.39
N PHE A 44 13.47 -20.06 9.37
CA PHE A 44 12.26 -19.23 9.53
C PHE A 44 12.51 -17.72 9.50
N LEU A 45 13.64 -17.22 10.01
CA LEU A 45 13.91 -15.77 10.07
C LEU A 45 14.79 -15.29 8.91
N TYR A 46 15.78 -16.09 8.49
CA TYR A 46 16.78 -15.72 7.48
C TYR A 46 16.78 -16.69 6.29
N ASN A 47 15.60 -17.16 5.90
CA ASN A 47 15.40 -18.08 4.78
C ASN A 47 15.24 -17.38 3.41
N GLY A 48 15.53 -16.07 3.34
CA GLY A 48 15.34 -15.28 2.12
C GLY A 48 13.89 -15.03 1.72
N LYS A 49 12.91 -15.35 2.58
CA LYS A 49 11.47 -15.21 2.31
C LYS A 49 10.79 -14.24 3.25
N ILE A 50 9.62 -13.74 2.84
CA ILE A 50 8.74 -12.91 3.65
C ILE A 50 8.07 -13.77 4.73
N ALA A 51 7.87 -13.20 5.91
CA ALA A 51 7.23 -13.91 7.02
C ALA A 51 5.81 -14.37 6.67
N LYS A 52 5.34 -15.42 7.34
CA LYS A 52 3.97 -15.89 7.14
C LYS A 52 2.95 -14.89 7.67
N ASN A 53 1.76 -14.91 7.08
CA ASN A 53 0.62 -14.07 7.44
C ASN A 53 0.85 -12.57 7.12
N VAL A 54 1.66 -12.30 6.09
CA VAL A 54 1.91 -10.97 5.54
C VAL A 54 1.16 -10.81 4.22
N TYR A 55 0.44 -9.70 4.11
CA TYR A 55 -0.37 -9.34 2.96
C TYR A 55 -0.03 -7.94 2.48
N ILE A 56 -0.05 -7.73 1.17
CA ILE A 56 0.10 -6.41 0.53
C ILE A 56 -1.16 -6.18 -0.31
N GLU A 57 -1.95 -5.15 0.02
CA GLU A 57 -3.26 -4.88 -0.61
C GLU A 57 -4.17 -6.14 -0.65
N GLY A 58 -4.10 -6.97 0.39
CA GLY A 58 -4.83 -8.23 0.48
C GLY A 58 -4.25 -9.39 -0.34
N VAL A 59 -3.18 -9.19 -1.11
CA VAL A 59 -2.41 -10.28 -1.76
C VAL A 59 -1.53 -10.96 -0.72
N ASN A 60 -1.65 -12.27 -0.59
CA ASN A 60 -0.81 -13.05 0.31
C ASN A 60 0.61 -13.17 -0.27
N VAL A 61 1.59 -12.57 0.41
CA VAL A 61 3.02 -12.63 0.03
C VAL A 61 3.84 -13.50 0.98
N SER A 62 3.17 -14.29 1.82
CA SER A 62 3.81 -15.21 2.78
C SER A 62 4.71 -16.23 2.07
N ASP A 63 5.87 -16.52 2.66
CA ASP A 63 6.84 -17.52 2.15
C ASP A 63 7.38 -17.24 0.72
N MET A 64 7.07 -16.08 0.14
CA MET A 64 7.64 -15.60 -1.13
C MET A 64 8.99 -14.90 -0.90
N THR A 65 9.89 -15.01 -1.86
CA THR A 65 11.09 -14.17 -1.92
C THR A 65 10.73 -12.73 -2.29
N LYS A 66 11.65 -11.78 -2.09
CA LYS A 66 11.45 -10.38 -2.53
C LYS A 66 11.08 -10.30 -4.00
N ALA A 67 11.75 -11.07 -4.86
CA ALA A 67 11.54 -11.05 -6.30
C ALA A 67 10.16 -11.64 -6.70
N GLU A 68 9.75 -12.74 -6.08
CA GLU A 68 8.44 -13.35 -6.31
C GLU A 68 7.30 -12.44 -5.85
N ALA A 69 7.44 -11.86 -4.65
CA ALA A 69 6.46 -10.92 -4.12
C ALA A 69 6.37 -9.65 -4.96
N LEU A 70 7.51 -9.10 -5.38
CA LEU A 70 7.54 -7.94 -6.28
C LEU A 70 6.81 -8.24 -7.58
N LYS A 71 7.13 -9.37 -8.22
CA LYS A 71 6.44 -9.78 -9.45
C LYS A 71 4.93 -9.94 -9.24
N ALA A 72 4.51 -10.65 -8.19
CA ALA A 72 3.09 -10.87 -7.90
C ALA A 72 2.31 -9.57 -7.65
N ILE A 73 2.97 -8.57 -7.05
CA ILE A 73 2.37 -7.26 -6.77
C ILE A 73 2.37 -6.37 -8.00
N THR A 74 3.48 -6.27 -8.73
CA THR A 74 3.58 -5.46 -9.95
C THR A 74 2.63 -5.97 -11.04
N ASP A 75 2.51 -7.30 -11.20
CA ASP A 75 1.59 -7.91 -12.17
C ASP A 75 0.12 -7.58 -11.86
N LYS A 76 -0.23 -7.35 -10.58
CA LYS A 76 -1.62 -7.07 -10.16
C LYS A 76 -1.93 -5.59 -10.02
N TYR A 77 -0.95 -4.79 -9.60
CA TYR A 77 -1.09 -3.36 -9.33
C TYR A 77 -0.18 -2.60 -10.28
N THR A 78 -0.52 -2.62 -11.56
CA THR A 78 0.09 -1.75 -12.57
C THR A 78 -0.74 -0.47 -12.67
N PRO A 79 -0.12 0.72 -12.75
CA PRO A 79 -0.86 1.95 -13.03
C PRO A 79 -1.62 1.82 -14.35
N GLU A 80 -2.93 1.98 -14.30
CA GLU A 80 -3.80 1.95 -15.48
C GLU A 80 -4.44 3.32 -15.73
N ASP A 81 -5.00 3.46 -16.93
CA ASP A 81 -5.66 4.66 -17.38
C ASP A 81 -6.92 4.98 -16.55
N LEU A 82 -7.04 6.23 -16.14
CA LEU A 82 -8.22 6.74 -15.44
C LEU A 82 -9.26 7.14 -16.49
N ASN A 83 -10.33 6.38 -16.57
CA ASN A 83 -11.43 6.61 -17.52
C ASN A 83 -12.49 7.51 -16.90
N LEU A 84 -12.77 8.63 -17.55
CA LEU A 84 -13.78 9.61 -17.14
C LEU A 84 -14.83 9.73 -18.26
N ALA A 85 -16.09 9.93 -17.89
CA ALA A 85 -17.16 10.09 -18.87
C ALA A 85 -18.08 11.25 -18.52
N TYR A 86 -18.60 11.91 -19.56
CA TYR A 86 -19.64 12.92 -19.44
C TYR A 86 -20.42 13.02 -20.75
N ASP A 87 -21.75 12.93 -20.69
CA ASP A 87 -22.65 13.16 -21.84
C ASP A 87 -22.26 12.32 -23.09
N GLY A 88 -21.90 11.05 -22.86
CA GLY A 88 -21.44 10.13 -23.91
C GLY A 88 -20.00 10.34 -24.40
N LYS A 89 -19.33 11.42 -24.01
CA LYS A 89 -17.90 11.66 -24.29
C LYS A 89 -17.02 10.96 -23.25
N LYS A 90 -15.90 10.41 -23.70
CA LYS A 90 -14.89 9.78 -22.86
C LYS A 90 -13.64 10.64 -22.80
N TYR A 91 -13.08 10.77 -21.61
CA TYR A 91 -11.81 11.42 -21.33
C TYR A 91 -10.91 10.42 -20.59
N THR A 92 -9.65 10.35 -21.00
CA THR A 92 -8.70 9.41 -20.41
C THR A 92 -7.51 10.18 -19.85
N ILE A 93 -7.15 9.93 -18.60
CA ILE A 93 -5.92 10.42 -17.98
C ILE A 93 -4.99 9.23 -17.83
N SER A 94 -3.91 9.22 -18.61
CA SER A 94 -2.94 8.12 -18.57
C SER A 94 -2.04 8.27 -17.34
N PRO A 95 -1.50 7.19 -16.76
CA PRO A 95 -0.54 7.25 -15.66
C PRO A 95 0.67 8.15 -15.99
N LYS A 96 1.13 8.12 -17.24
CA LYS A 96 2.25 8.94 -17.73
C LYS A 96 1.94 10.43 -17.76
N ASP A 97 0.67 10.81 -17.89
CA ASP A 97 0.28 12.22 -17.91
C ASP A 97 0.43 12.88 -16.54
N ILE A 98 0.36 12.08 -15.46
CA ILE A 98 0.39 12.53 -14.07
C ILE A 98 1.56 11.94 -13.28
N ASP A 99 2.53 11.32 -13.98
CA ASP A 99 3.64 10.55 -13.39
C ASP A 99 3.20 9.58 -12.27
N LEU A 100 2.05 8.93 -12.44
CA LEU A 100 1.51 8.00 -11.45
C LEU A 100 2.44 6.79 -11.32
N LYS A 101 2.94 6.58 -10.10
CA LYS A 101 3.79 5.47 -9.70
C LYS A 101 3.21 4.81 -8.46
N TYR A 102 3.43 3.50 -8.37
CA TYR A 102 3.12 2.73 -7.17
C TYR A 102 4.42 2.29 -6.51
N ASP A 103 4.53 2.51 -5.20
CA ASP A 103 5.70 2.20 -4.37
C ASP A 103 5.84 0.69 -4.06
N THR A 104 5.59 -0.15 -5.07
CA THR A 104 5.57 -1.62 -4.95
C THR A 104 6.88 -2.18 -4.41
N GLU A 105 8.03 -1.65 -4.85
CA GLU A 105 9.35 -2.07 -4.39
C GLU A 105 9.57 -1.78 -2.91
N ASP A 106 9.21 -0.58 -2.45
CA ASP A 106 9.39 -0.16 -1.06
C ASP A 106 8.48 -0.95 -0.13
N VAL A 107 7.21 -1.17 -0.51
CA VAL A 107 6.27 -1.95 0.30
C VAL A 107 6.68 -3.43 0.38
N VAL A 108 7.18 -4.01 -0.72
CA VAL A 108 7.70 -5.40 -0.71
C VAL A 108 8.97 -5.50 0.13
N LYS A 109 9.84 -4.49 0.06
CA LYS A 109 11.03 -4.41 0.91
C LYS A 109 10.66 -4.31 2.39
N ASP A 110 9.72 -3.44 2.74
CA ASP A 110 9.20 -3.31 4.10
C ASP A 110 8.54 -4.59 4.59
N ALA A 111 7.76 -5.27 3.75
CA ALA A 111 7.19 -6.58 4.05
C ALA A 111 8.26 -7.61 4.39
N TYR A 112 9.34 -7.66 3.61
CA TYR A 112 10.46 -8.56 3.86
C TYR A 112 11.24 -8.22 5.12
N GLU A 113 11.49 -6.94 5.38
CA GLU A 113 12.32 -6.45 6.49
C GLU A 113 11.55 -6.34 7.82
N SER A 114 10.22 -6.36 7.78
CA SER A 114 9.33 -6.23 8.95
C SER A 114 9.72 -7.13 10.13
N THR A 115 10.08 -8.39 9.88
CA THR A 115 10.51 -9.36 10.89
C THR A 115 12.03 -9.52 11.00
N LYS A 116 12.80 -8.72 10.26
CA LYS A 116 14.26 -8.85 10.15
C LYS A 116 15.01 -7.58 10.58
N LYS A 117 14.29 -6.51 10.91
CA LYS A 117 14.84 -5.21 11.29
C LYS A 117 14.80 -4.99 12.81
N GLY A 118 15.98 -5.00 13.43
CA GLY A 118 16.20 -4.77 14.86
C GLY A 118 16.97 -5.89 15.55
N SER A 119 16.95 -5.90 16.89
CA SER A 119 17.57 -6.95 17.69
C SER A 119 16.81 -8.28 17.57
N TYR A 120 17.50 -9.40 17.79
CA TYR A 120 16.92 -10.75 17.67
C TYR A 120 15.59 -10.93 18.42
N PHE A 121 15.52 -10.50 19.68
CA PHE A 121 14.30 -10.59 20.50
C PHE A 121 13.13 -9.76 19.94
N GLN A 122 13.42 -8.59 19.35
CA GLN A 122 12.39 -7.77 18.71
C GLN A 122 11.84 -8.44 17.45
N ASN A 123 12.74 -9.00 16.64
CA ASN A 123 12.37 -9.74 15.43
C ASN A 123 11.53 -10.97 15.75
N LEU A 124 11.89 -11.73 16.80
CA LEU A 124 11.10 -12.87 17.26
C LEU A 124 9.72 -12.46 17.76
N LYS A 125 9.63 -11.40 18.58
CA LYS A 125 8.34 -10.86 19.04
C LYS A 125 7.46 -10.44 17.86
N LYS A 126 8.01 -9.70 16.89
CA LYS A 126 7.30 -9.28 15.68
C LYS A 126 6.87 -10.48 14.83
N TYR A 127 7.71 -11.50 14.69
CA TYR A 127 7.35 -12.73 13.96
C TYR A 127 6.16 -13.44 14.59
N ILE A 128 6.16 -13.60 15.91
CA ILE A 128 5.03 -14.20 16.64
C ILE A 128 3.79 -13.33 16.52
N ASP A 129 3.94 -12.01 16.69
CA ASP A 129 2.84 -11.06 16.56
C ASP A 129 2.20 -11.16 15.18
N ILE A 130 2.97 -11.12 14.09
CA ILE A 130 2.46 -11.21 12.73
C ILE A 130 1.78 -12.56 12.45
N ARG A 131 2.27 -13.64 13.07
CA ARG A 131 1.64 -14.97 12.96
C ARG A 131 0.24 -15.02 13.59
N VAL A 132 0.00 -14.23 14.63
CA VAL A 132 -1.30 -14.14 15.33
C VAL A 132 -2.17 -13.05 14.71
N ASN A 133 -1.60 -11.86 14.55
CA ASN A 133 -2.19 -10.66 14.01
C ASN A 133 -1.71 -10.46 12.57
N LYS A 134 -2.58 -10.66 11.59
CA LYS A 134 -2.25 -10.47 10.16
C LYS A 134 -1.57 -9.12 9.93
N ALA A 135 -0.42 -9.13 9.25
CA ALA A 135 0.21 -7.90 8.79
C ALA A 135 -0.35 -7.55 7.40
N ASN A 136 -1.03 -6.41 7.29
CA ASN A 136 -1.53 -5.93 6.01
C ASN A 136 -0.86 -4.59 5.68
N MET A 137 -0.12 -4.57 4.58
CA MET A 137 0.55 -3.39 4.05
C MET A 137 -0.23 -2.83 2.87
N LYS A 138 -0.16 -1.52 2.68
CA LYS A 138 -0.86 -0.82 1.59
C LYS A 138 0.17 -0.24 0.64
N ILE A 139 -0.14 -0.30 -0.65
CA ILE A 139 0.65 0.33 -1.71
C ILE A 139 0.23 1.79 -1.77
N LYS A 140 1.18 2.71 -1.68
CA LYS A 140 0.95 4.14 -1.86
C LYS A 140 1.01 4.46 -3.35
N ALA A 141 0.11 5.34 -3.75
CA ALA A 141 0.12 5.96 -5.06
C ALA A 141 0.81 7.31 -4.95
N GLU A 142 1.87 7.51 -5.72
CA GLU A 142 2.55 8.79 -5.88
C GLU A 142 2.22 9.34 -7.26
N TYR A 143 1.84 10.60 -7.34
CA TYR A 143 1.52 11.28 -8.59
C TYR A 143 1.85 12.77 -8.47
N ASP A 144 2.02 13.42 -9.61
CA ASP A 144 2.22 14.86 -9.70
C ASP A 144 0.86 15.58 -9.63
N GLU A 145 0.60 16.23 -8.50
CA GLU A 145 -0.65 16.96 -8.28
C GLU A 145 -0.84 18.15 -9.23
N ALA A 146 0.24 18.81 -9.64
CA ALA A 146 0.17 19.93 -10.57
C ALA A 146 -0.23 19.45 -11.97
N LYS A 147 0.35 18.34 -12.45
CA LYS A 147 -0.03 17.70 -13.72
C LYS A 147 -1.47 17.20 -13.70
N LEU A 148 -1.88 16.55 -12.61
CA LEU A 148 -3.27 16.10 -12.45
C LEU A 148 -4.24 17.29 -12.48
N SER A 149 -3.95 18.35 -11.71
CA SER A 149 -4.79 19.55 -11.69
C SER A 149 -4.86 20.22 -13.06
N SER A 150 -3.76 20.27 -13.81
CA SER A 150 -3.73 20.79 -15.18
C SER A 150 -4.62 19.99 -16.12
N LYS A 151 -4.52 18.65 -16.12
CA LYS A 151 -5.36 17.78 -16.94
C LYS A 151 -6.85 17.89 -16.59
N VAL A 152 -7.19 17.91 -15.30
CA VAL A 152 -8.58 18.09 -14.85
C VAL A 152 -9.11 19.46 -15.26
N SER A 153 -8.29 20.51 -15.21
CA SER A 153 -8.68 21.84 -15.70
C SER A 153 -8.94 21.84 -17.21
N SER A 154 -8.10 21.20 -18.02
CA SER A 154 -8.32 21.11 -19.48
C SER A 154 -9.61 20.35 -19.82
N ILE A 155 -9.95 19.31 -19.05
CA ILE A 155 -11.23 18.60 -19.20
C ILE A 155 -12.38 19.54 -18.81
N ALA A 156 -12.26 20.26 -17.69
CA ALA A 156 -13.25 21.24 -17.26
C ALA A 156 -13.48 22.31 -18.33
N ASP A 157 -12.44 22.86 -18.94
CA ASP A 157 -12.53 23.86 -20.01
C ASP A 157 -13.24 23.33 -21.26
N SER A 158 -13.09 22.03 -21.56
CA SER A 158 -13.80 21.39 -22.68
C SER A 158 -15.30 21.15 -22.42
N ILE A 159 -15.68 21.05 -21.15
CA ILE A 159 -17.06 20.78 -20.68
C ILE A 159 -17.80 22.09 -20.37
N ASN A 160 -17.07 23.06 -19.83
CA ASN A 160 -17.57 24.36 -19.44
C ASN A 160 -18.07 25.11 -20.66
N VAL A 161 -19.37 25.31 -20.72
CA VAL A 161 -19.99 26.14 -21.74
C VAL A 161 -20.57 27.35 -21.04
N LYS A 162 -20.02 28.53 -21.35
CA LYS A 162 -20.60 29.79 -20.88
C LYS A 162 -22.01 29.91 -21.44
N MET A 163 -22.95 30.16 -20.54
CA MET A 163 -24.36 30.41 -20.89
C MET A 163 -24.44 31.57 -21.87
N LYS A 164 -25.16 31.38 -22.98
CA LYS A 164 -25.49 32.47 -23.91
C LYS A 164 -27.00 32.68 -23.86
N ASN A 165 -27.42 33.87 -23.46
CA ASN A 165 -28.83 34.23 -23.47
C ASN A 165 -29.30 34.38 -24.93
N ALA A 166 -30.49 33.86 -25.23
CA ALA A 166 -31.13 34.14 -26.50
C ALA A 166 -31.40 35.66 -26.60
N SER A 167 -30.99 36.28 -27.71
CA SER A 167 -31.35 37.66 -28.03
C SER A 167 -32.13 37.67 -29.32
N ILE A 168 -33.28 38.33 -29.31
CA ILE A 168 -34.04 38.66 -30.51
C ILE A 168 -33.56 40.02 -30.98
N SER A 169 -33.04 40.11 -32.20
CA SER A 169 -32.72 41.39 -32.84
C SER A 169 -33.59 41.57 -34.07
N VAL A 170 -34.23 42.73 -34.16
CA VAL A 170 -35.06 43.14 -35.31
C VAL A 170 -34.25 44.13 -36.13
N GLY A 171 -33.88 43.75 -37.35
CA GLY A 171 -33.19 44.61 -38.31
C GLY A 171 -34.07 44.92 -39.53
N SER A 172 -33.58 45.80 -40.41
CA SER A 172 -34.27 46.28 -41.62
C SER A 172 -34.54 45.21 -42.71
N GLY A 173 -34.22 43.94 -42.46
CA GLY A 173 -34.38 42.83 -43.41
C GLY A 173 -34.92 41.52 -42.82
N GLY A 174 -35.41 41.49 -41.57
CA GLY A 174 -36.01 40.31 -40.96
C GLY A 174 -35.71 40.12 -39.46
N LEU A 175 -36.37 39.13 -38.85
CA LEU A 175 -36.14 38.67 -37.47
C LEU A 175 -34.91 37.74 -37.42
N SER A 176 -33.90 38.10 -36.61
CA SER A 176 -32.76 37.23 -36.33
C SER A 176 -32.87 36.66 -34.91
N TYR A 177 -32.82 35.33 -34.81
CA TYR A 177 -32.88 34.60 -33.54
C TYR A 177 -31.50 34.03 -33.21
N THR A 178 -31.04 34.23 -31.98
CA THR A 178 -29.89 33.48 -31.45
C THR A 178 -30.42 32.51 -30.41
N ASP A 179 -30.21 31.21 -30.58
CA ASP A 179 -30.65 30.20 -29.62
C ASP A 179 -29.94 30.37 -28.27
N SER A 180 -30.66 30.08 -27.18
CA SER A 180 -30.08 30.11 -25.84
C SER A 180 -29.22 28.86 -25.62
N VAL A 181 -27.98 29.06 -25.17
CA VAL A 181 -27.07 27.97 -24.81
C VAL A 181 -27.15 27.75 -23.31
N VAL A 182 -27.57 26.55 -22.87
CA VAL A 182 -27.56 26.14 -21.46
C VAL A 182 -26.13 26.22 -20.94
N GLY A 183 -25.93 26.96 -19.85
CA GLY A 183 -24.63 27.04 -19.22
C GLY A 183 -24.27 25.72 -18.57
N ARG A 184 -23.03 25.27 -18.74
CA ARG A 184 -22.48 24.09 -18.08
C ARG A 184 -21.27 24.49 -17.27
N GLU A 185 -21.27 24.13 -15.99
CA GLU A 185 -20.18 24.39 -15.07
C GLU A 185 -19.72 23.07 -14.43
N PHE A 186 -18.49 22.68 -14.74
CA PHE A 186 -17.82 21.51 -14.19
C PHE A 186 -17.62 21.67 -12.68
N ASP A 187 -18.10 20.70 -11.89
CA ASP A 187 -17.89 20.72 -10.43
C ASP A 187 -16.45 20.29 -10.11
N LEU A 188 -15.54 21.27 -10.13
CA LEU A 188 -14.11 21.04 -10.00
C LEU A 188 -13.75 20.40 -8.66
N ALA A 189 -14.42 20.77 -7.57
CA ALA A 189 -14.18 20.19 -6.26
C ALA A 189 -14.63 18.72 -6.20
N ALA A 190 -15.88 18.43 -6.58
CA ALA A 190 -16.44 17.09 -6.49
C ALA A 190 -15.76 16.10 -7.44
N ASN A 191 -15.38 16.54 -8.64
CA ASN A 191 -14.70 15.69 -9.61
C ASN A 191 -13.24 15.45 -9.21
N LYS A 192 -12.52 16.45 -8.70
CA LYS A 192 -11.16 16.24 -8.16
C LYS A 192 -11.16 15.24 -7.02
N GLU A 193 -12.06 15.39 -6.04
CA GLU A 193 -12.20 14.45 -4.92
C GLU A 193 -12.47 13.01 -5.41
N SER A 194 -13.36 12.86 -6.38
CA SER A 194 -13.69 11.55 -6.95
C SER A 194 -12.49 10.93 -7.67
N ILE A 195 -11.72 11.72 -8.42
CA ILE A 195 -10.49 11.27 -9.10
C ILE A 195 -9.41 10.90 -8.08
N TYR A 196 -9.23 11.70 -7.02
CA TYR A 196 -8.28 11.39 -5.94
C TYR A 196 -8.63 10.07 -5.24
N ASN A 197 -9.92 9.83 -4.97
CA ASN A 197 -10.37 8.57 -4.39
C ASN A 197 -10.14 7.39 -5.33
N MET A 198 -10.35 7.58 -6.64
CA MET A 198 -10.10 6.55 -7.65
C MET A 198 -8.61 6.15 -7.69
N ILE A 199 -7.70 7.12 -7.66
CA ILE A 199 -6.25 6.88 -7.60
C ILE A 199 -5.87 6.18 -6.29
N LYS A 200 -6.38 6.66 -5.15
CA LYS A 200 -6.08 6.12 -3.82
C LYS A 200 -6.54 4.67 -3.65
N ASN A 201 -7.74 4.38 -4.13
CA ASN A 201 -8.36 3.05 -4.02
C ASN A 201 -7.94 2.13 -5.16
N LYS A 202 -7.22 2.64 -6.18
CA LYS A 202 -6.78 1.88 -7.35
C LYS A 202 -7.99 1.28 -8.09
N GLU A 203 -9.01 2.12 -8.26
CA GLU A 203 -10.26 1.74 -8.92
C GLU A 203 -10.15 1.95 -10.44
N HIS A 204 -10.47 0.92 -11.20
CA HIS A 204 -10.37 0.90 -12.67
C HIS A 204 -11.71 1.18 -13.37
N LYS A 205 -12.64 1.82 -12.65
CA LYS A 205 -14.01 2.06 -13.15
C LYS A 205 -14.08 3.40 -13.89
N THR A 206 -15.03 3.50 -14.81
CA THR A 206 -15.36 4.78 -15.42
C THR A 206 -16.00 5.71 -14.39
N LEU A 207 -15.41 6.88 -14.18
CA LEU A 207 -15.96 7.92 -13.31
C LEU A 207 -16.84 8.86 -14.13
N GLU A 208 -18.12 8.92 -13.78
CA GLU A 208 -19.08 9.88 -14.34
C GLU A 208 -18.83 11.28 -13.73
N LEU A 209 -18.51 12.26 -14.57
CA LEU A 209 -18.18 13.61 -14.16
C LEU A 209 -19.45 14.40 -13.80
N LYS A 210 -19.40 15.11 -12.67
CA LYS A 210 -20.49 15.97 -12.18
C LYS A 210 -20.39 17.35 -12.81
N VAL A 211 -21.48 17.79 -13.44
CA VAL A 211 -21.60 19.10 -14.09
C VAL A 211 -22.91 19.74 -13.65
N LYS A 212 -22.85 21.01 -13.26
CA LYS A 212 -24.03 21.83 -12.92
C LYS A 212 -24.51 22.53 -14.19
N SER A 213 -25.80 22.39 -14.48
CA SER A 213 -26.45 23.13 -15.56
C SER A 213 -27.08 24.41 -15.03
N SER A 214 -26.76 25.57 -15.60
CA SER A 214 -27.53 26.80 -15.37
C SER A 214 -28.58 26.96 -16.47
N LYS A 215 -29.85 26.84 -16.08
CA LYS A 215 -30.99 27.12 -16.96
C LYS A 215 -31.32 28.60 -16.86
N THR A 216 -31.42 29.30 -18.00
CA THR A 216 -31.89 30.68 -18.04
C THR A 216 -33.35 30.75 -17.57
N ARG A 217 -33.68 31.72 -16.70
CA ARG A 217 -35.07 32.13 -16.46
C ARG A 217 -35.52 32.94 -17.67
N TYR A 218 -36.63 32.55 -18.29
CA TYR A 218 -37.35 33.41 -19.22
C TYR A 218 -37.81 34.64 -18.45
N ASN A 219 -37.23 35.80 -18.72
CA ASN A 219 -37.88 37.07 -18.38
C ASN A 219 -38.89 37.33 -19.50
N ASN A 220 -40.16 37.22 -19.14
CA ASN A 220 -41.28 37.69 -19.95
C ASN A 220 -41.41 39.20 -19.83
#